data_AF-A0A7J4IQY8-F1
#
_entry.id   AF-A0A7J4IQY8-F1
#
_cell.length_a   1.000
_cell.length_b   1.000
_cell.length_c   1.000
_cell.angle_alpha   90.00
_cell.angle_beta   90.00
_cell.angle_gamma   90.00
#
_symmetry.space_group_name_H-M   'P 1'
#
loop_
_entity.id
_entity.type
_entity.pdbx_description
1 polymer ?
#
loop_
_entity_poly.entity_id
_entity_poly.type
_entity_poly.pdbx_seq_one_letter_code
_entity_poly.pdbx_strand_id
1 'polypeptide(L)'
;SPNCLDGSTPRSVYRNKEEVVKAVNGLKQGQVLLLENVRYDPEANSNDERFAEFMASLAGKGAIYVTEAEAHTHRPEATVTSVPGIIRRNGGTAVFGIRYAEVIKYIGSIARMLEKPERGPFIFFLSGKKIETQVGITSKISVTHSLLGKMRKGDILVVQGAVTYTFLIAEEYLDVIEEKWGELEKTVGLYNERITSEAGKLKKEHRDAQAIADNEARLQKEKSDKLKEIIGLTDNGITYLIGNSFVEWKEIGEQLVFAARVYLKAREKDVAVLTNADHIITNKFPDKYGNLPADAELKEFEAVNGIPEGWLGVAPGIKTIRIICKNAESASLLILAGPISIEDERLEQFSRTNRKLFASIAKAKSDGAVTIGAGGDTAAIIRRWKGEDAFTVISNAGGATLELIEKGTLPGIEAVEKCNQ
;
A
#
# COMPACT_ATOMS: atom_id res chain seq x y z
N SER A 1 -4.72 2.13 25.51
CA SER A 1 -3.87 3.34 25.66
C SER A 1 -2.54 3.03 24.98
N PRO A 2 -2.06 3.81 24.00
CA PRO A 2 -0.69 3.65 23.56
C PRO A 2 0.20 4.27 24.63
N ASN A 3 0.55 3.48 25.65
CA ASN A 3 1.58 3.87 26.60
C ASN A 3 2.89 4.05 25.82
N CYS A 4 3.73 4.99 26.25
CA CYS A 4 5.09 5.11 25.74
C CYS A 4 5.82 3.76 25.91
N LEU A 5 6.84 3.49 25.08
CA LEU A 5 7.59 2.22 25.16
C LEU A 5 8.23 1.99 26.54
N ASP A 6 8.43 3.05 27.31
CA ASP A 6 8.95 3.06 28.68
C ASP A 6 7.84 2.99 29.76
N GLY A 7 6.57 2.85 29.37
CA GLY A 7 5.42 2.81 30.27
C GLY A 7 4.97 4.17 30.80
N SER A 8 5.61 5.27 30.38
CA SER A 8 5.18 6.61 30.78
C SER A 8 3.86 7.02 30.10
N THR A 9 3.16 7.97 30.73
CA THR A 9 1.94 8.53 30.17
C THR A 9 2.30 9.41 28.96
N PRO A 10 1.61 9.22 27.81
CA PRO A 10 1.72 10.11 26.67
C PRO A 10 1.66 11.58 27.05
N ARG A 11 2.66 12.37 26.63
CA ARG A 11 2.70 13.81 26.91
C ARG A 11 2.15 14.58 25.71
N SER A 12 1.05 15.30 25.94
CA SER A 12 0.42 16.15 24.92
C SER A 12 1.32 17.35 24.60
N VAL A 13 1.50 17.65 23.31
CA VAL A 13 2.26 18.83 22.86
C VAL A 13 1.47 20.10 23.14
N TYR A 14 0.15 20.06 22.90
CA TYR A 14 -0.71 21.24 22.99
C TYR A 14 -1.04 21.64 24.43
N ARG A 15 -1.30 20.66 25.31
CA ARG A 15 -1.61 20.90 26.72
C ARG A 15 -0.37 21.34 27.51
N ASN A 16 0.83 20.97 27.06
CA ASN A 16 2.10 21.39 27.65
C ASN A 16 2.79 22.55 26.88
N LYS A 17 1.99 23.39 26.22
CA LYS A 17 2.48 24.49 25.36
C LYS A 17 3.52 25.40 25.99
N GLU A 18 3.46 25.67 27.29
CA GLU A 18 4.41 26.55 27.98
C GLU A 18 5.83 25.94 28.00
N GLU A 19 5.94 24.64 28.28
CA GLU A 19 7.21 23.91 28.27
C GLU A 19 7.78 23.85 26.83
N VAL A 20 6.92 23.58 25.86
CA VAL A 20 7.29 23.54 24.44
C VAL A 20 7.80 24.90 23.97
N VAL A 21 7.11 26.00 24.28
CA VAL A 21 7.54 27.37 23.93
C VAL A 21 8.88 27.69 24.58
N LYS A 22 9.08 27.32 25.84
CA LYS A 22 10.37 27.53 26.53
C LYS A 22 11.51 26.76 25.84
N ALA A 23 11.26 25.51 25.45
CA ALA A 23 12.26 24.70 24.75
C ALA A 23 12.61 25.27 23.37
N VAL A 24 11.60 25.69 22.60
CA VAL A 24 11.77 26.31 21.28
C VAL A 24 12.53 27.64 21.38
N ASN A 25 12.19 28.50 22.34
CA ASN A 25 12.90 29.77 22.56
C ASN A 25 14.36 29.60 23.01
N GLY A 26 14.71 28.44 23.56
CA GLY A 26 16.08 28.09 23.93
C GLY A 26 16.93 27.53 22.78
N LEU A 27 16.33 27.27 21.62
CA LEU A 27 16.99 26.63 20.49
C LEU A 27 17.96 27.60 19.79
N LYS A 28 19.20 27.16 19.59
CA LYS A 28 20.23 27.91 18.87
C LYS A 28 20.32 27.46 17.42
N GLN A 29 20.92 28.29 16.58
CA GLN A 29 21.18 27.95 15.17
C GLN A 29 21.96 26.63 15.06
N GLY A 30 21.47 25.72 14.22
CA GLY A 30 22.04 24.39 14.02
C GLY A 30 21.56 23.31 15.00
N GLN A 31 20.74 23.66 15.99
CA GLN A 31 20.14 22.69 16.90
C GLN A 31 18.80 22.17 16.37
N VAL A 32 18.45 20.95 16.77
CA VAL A 32 17.21 20.27 16.41
C VAL A 32 16.41 20.00 17.67
N LEU A 33 15.13 20.34 17.64
CA LEU A 33 14.16 19.94 18.67
C LEU A 33 13.15 18.97 18.04
N LEU A 34 13.01 17.79 18.64
CA LEU A 34 11.94 16.85 18.30
C LEU A 34 10.82 17.00 19.32
N LEU A 35 9.61 17.33 18.83
CA LEU A 35 8.42 17.34 19.67
C LEU A 35 7.93 15.91 19.93
N GLU A 36 7.15 15.75 20.99
CA GLU A 36 6.44 14.50 21.26
C GLU A 36 5.43 14.18 20.14
N ASN A 37 4.99 12.92 20.09
CA ASN A 37 4.01 12.45 19.10
C ASN A 37 2.71 13.29 19.12
N VAL A 38 2.55 14.12 18.08
CA VAL A 38 1.40 15.03 17.91
C VAL A 38 0.05 14.33 17.89
N ARG A 39 0.01 13.02 17.61
CA ARG A 39 -1.25 12.26 17.63
C ARG A 39 -1.81 12.03 19.03
N TYR A 40 -1.02 12.30 20.08
CA TYR A 40 -1.52 12.34 21.46
C TYR A 40 -2.45 13.54 21.72
N ASP A 41 -2.46 14.53 20.83
CA ASP A 41 -3.38 15.64 20.83
C ASP A 41 -4.58 15.34 19.90
N PRO A 42 -5.81 15.14 20.42
CA PRO A 42 -7.01 15.01 19.59
C PRO A 42 -7.17 16.15 18.59
N GLU A 43 -6.80 17.36 18.99
CA GLU A 43 -6.84 18.60 18.20
C GLU A 43 -5.98 18.51 16.93
N ALA A 44 -4.82 17.84 17.02
CA ALA A 44 -3.95 17.62 15.86
C ALA A 44 -4.62 16.70 14.82
N ASN A 45 -5.30 15.65 15.31
CA ASN A 45 -5.99 14.67 14.46
C ASN A 45 -7.29 15.22 13.84
N SER A 46 -7.93 16.20 14.48
CA SER A 46 -9.21 16.78 14.04
C SER A 46 -9.05 18.04 13.19
N ASN A 47 -7.82 18.36 12.74
CA ASN A 47 -7.52 19.58 11.99
C ASN A 47 -7.92 20.87 12.73
N ASP A 48 -7.77 20.93 14.06
CA ASP A 48 -8.17 22.09 14.86
C ASP A 48 -7.26 23.30 14.56
N GLU A 49 -7.87 24.45 14.27
CA GLU A 49 -7.15 25.66 13.89
C GLU A 49 -6.33 26.23 15.05
N ARG A 50 -6.76 26.10 16.30
CA ARG A 50 -6.02 26.62 17.47
C ARG A 50 -4.74 25.80 17.71
N PHE A 51 -4.80 24.49 17.52
CA PHE A 51 -3.61 23.65 17.52
C PHE A 51 -2.65 24.09 16.40
N ALA A 52 -3.17 24.31 15.18
CA ALA A 52 -2.34 24.73 14.05
C ALA A 52 -1.72 26.13 14.26
N GLU A 53 -2.46 27.08 14.85
CA GLU A 53 -1.97 28.40 15.24
C GLU A 53 -0.85 28.29 16.27
N PHE A 54 -1.03 27.44 17.28
CA PHE A 54 0.00 27.16 18.26
C PHE A 54 1.28 26.62 17.60
N MET A 55 1.16 25.59 16.76
CA MET A 55 2.31 25.02 16.04
C MET A 55 3.01 26.05 15.16
N ALA A 56 2.26 26.88 14.44
CA ALA A 56 2.83 27.94 13.63
C ALA A 56 3.51 29.04 14.47
N SER A 57 2.99 29.32 15.67
CA SER A 57 3.58 30.30 16.59
C SER A 57 4.97 29.89 17.09
N LEU A 58 5.25 28.58 17.18
CA LEU A 58 6.56 28.06 17.56
C LEU A 58 7.64 28.42 16.53
N ALA A 59 7.29 28.53 15.25
CA ALA A 59 8.25 28.80 14.18
C ALA A 59 8.57 30.30 14.02
N GLY A 60 7.69 31.19 14.48
CA GLY A 60 7.85 32.64 14.39
C GLY A 60 7.50 33.24 13.01
N LYS A 61 7.68 34.56 12.87
CA LYS A 61 7.41 35.28 11.61
C LYS A 61 8.44 34.93 10.54
N GLY A 62 7.99 34.81 9.29
CA GLY A 62 8.88 34.48 8.17
C GLY A 62 9.40 33.04 8.18
N ALA A 63 8.82 32.17 9.01
CA ALA A 63 9.23 30.78 9.10
C ALA A 63 8.98 29.99 7.81
N ILE A 64 9.71 28.88 7.68
CA ILE A 64 9.54 27.93 6.59
C ILE A 64 8.92 26.66 7.15
N TYR A 65 7.72 26.32 6.70
CA TYR A 65 7.14 25.00 6.87
C TYR A 65 7.70 24.08 5.79
N VAL A 66 8.30 22.96 6.20
CA VAL A 66 8.82 21.93 5.29
C VAL A 66 8.07 20.64 5.57
N THR A 67 7.39 20.08 4.56
CA THR A 67 6.80 18.74 4.68
C THR A 67 7.64 17.70 3.94
N GLU A 68 8.11 16.71 4.69
CA GLU A 68 8.76 15.48 4.19
C GLU A 68 7.93 14.24 4.62
N ALA A 69 6.71 14.47 5.12
CA ALA A 69 5.85 13.45 5.72
C ALA A 69 4.91 12.80 4.68
N GLU A 70 5.51 12.24 3.63
CA GLU A 70 4.82 11.62 2.48
C GLU A 70 3.63 10.72 2.89
N ALA A 71 3.82 9.82 3.84
CA ALA A 71 2.81 8.84 4.27
C ALA A 71 1.59 9.44 5.00
N HIS A 72 1.67 10.71 5.41
CA HIS A 72 0.61 11.42 6.13
C HIS A 72 -0.13 12.42 5.24
N THR A 73 0.36 12.68 4.03
CA THR A 73 -0.12 13.76 3.17
C THR A 73 -1.54 13.56 2.63
N HIS A 74 -2.08 12.33 2.70
CA HIS A 74 -3.47 12.03 2.34
C HIS A 74 -4.46 12.33 3.48
N ARG A 75 -3.98 12.65 4.67
CA ARG A 75 -4.81 12.89 5.86
C ARG A 75 -5.01 14.39 6.10
N PRO A 76 -6.26 14.84 6.36
CA PRO A 76 -6.52 16.23 6.72
C PRO A 76 -6.21 16.46 8.20
N GLU A 77 -4.95 16.29 8.61
CA GLU A 77 -4.48 16.53 9.98
C GLU A 77 -3.93 17.97 10.10
N ALA A 78 -4.01 18.57 11.30
CA ALA A 78 -3.66 19.99 11.51
C ALA A 78 -2.25 20.35 11.03
N THR A 79 -1.27 19.49 11.33
CA THR A 79 0.14 19.64 10.95
C THR A 79 0.40 19.44 9.45
N VAL A 80 -0.56 18.87 8.72
CA VAL A 80 -0.47 18.57 7.29
C VAL A 80 -1.18 19.64 6.47
N THR A 81 -2.41 20.02 6.84
CA THR A 81 -3.26 20.88 6.01
C THR A 81 -3.43 22.30 6.53
N SER A 82 -3.43 22.53 7.84
CA SER A 82 -3.74 23.85 8.42
C SER A 82 -2.50 24.68 8.71
N VAL A 83 -1.47 24.08 9.32
CA VAL A 83 -0.19 24.75 9.62
C VAL A 83 0.44 25.47 8.42
N PRO A 84 0.57 24.88 7.21
CA PRO A 84 1.19 25.58 6.07
C PRO A 84 0.48 26.89 5.73
N GLY A 85 -0.86 26.89 5.73
CA GLY A 85 -1.66 28.10 5.46
C GLY A 85 -1.48 29.19 6.53
N ILE A 86 -1.36 28.82 7.81
CA ILE A 86 -1.12 29.77 8.89
C ILE A 86 0.30 30.35 8.80
N ILE A 87 1.31 29.52 8.53
CA ILE A 87 2.68 29.98 8.31
C ILE A 87 2.73 31.00 7.17
N ARG A 88 2.01 30.73 6.06
CA ARG A 88 1.90 31.66 4.94
C ARG A 88 1.22 32.98 5.34
N ARG A 89 0.09 32.93 6.08
CA ARG A 89 -0.59 34.13 6.63
C ARG A 89 0.33 34.96 7.53
N ASN A 90 1.25 34.32 8.24
CA ASN A 90 2.24 34.96 9.12
C ASN A 90 3.48 35.48 8.37
N GLY A 91 3.45 35.54 7.03
CA GLY A 91 4.54 36.02 6.19
C GLY A 91 5.65 35.00 5.94
N GLY A 92 5.44 33.73 6.29
CA GLY A 92 6.34 32.63 6.01
C GLY A 92 6.10 31.95 4.65
N THR A 93 6.68 30.76 4.47
CA THR A 93 6.56 29.95 3.25
C THR A 93 6.33 28.48 3.60
N ALA A 94 5.60 27.76 2.74
CA ALA A 94 5.41 26.33 2.85
C ALA A 94 6.04 25.64 1.62
N VAL A 95 6.88 24.65 1.85
CA VAL A 95 7.60 23.94 0.80
C VAL A 95 7.58 22.43 1.03
N PHE A 96 7.77 21.67 -0.05
CA PHE A 96 8.09 20.26 0.04
C PHE A 96 9.57 20.09 0.39
N GLY A 97 9.84 19.11 1.24
CA GLY A 97 11.21 18.65 1.45
C GLY A 97 11.76 17.96 0.20
N ILE A 98 13.09 17.79 0.15
CA ILE A 98 13.82 17.47 -1.08
C ILE A 98 13.36 16.13 -1.67
N ARG A 99 13.26 15.08 -0.84
CA ARG A 99 12.91 13.74 -1.33
C ARG A 99 11.44 13.69 -1.77
N TYR A 100 10.57 14.34 -1.01
CA TYR A 100 9.15 14.37 -1.30
C TYR A 100 8.84 15.19 -2.54
N ALA A 101 9.57 16.28 -2.79
CA ALA A 101 9.48 17.03 -4.05
C ALA A 101 9.81 16.15 -5.27
N GLU A 102 10.83 15.28 -5.19
CA GLU A 102 11.14 14.32 -6.26
C GLU A 102 10.02 13.29 -6.45
N VAL A 103 9.48 12.75 -5.35
CA VAL A 103 8.34 11.83 -5.35
C VAL A 103 7.13 12.46 -6.06
N ILE A 104 6.73 13.67 -5.67
CA ILE A 104 5.61 14.40 -6.29
C ILE A 104 5.87 14.62 -7.78
N LYS A 105 7.09 15.04 -8.16
CA LYS A 105 7.46 15.27 -9.55
C LYS A 105 7.26 14.03 -10.42
N TYR A 106 7.78 12.88 -9.99
CA TYR A 106 7.70 11.65 -10.79
C TYR A 106 6.31 11.04 -10.73
N ILE A 107 5.70 10.91 -9.55
CA ILE A 107 4.37 10.32 -9.41
C ILE A 107 3.32 11.18 -10.11
N GLY A 108 3.35 12.51 -9.92
CA GLY A 108 2.46 13.45 -10.59
C GLY A 108 2.64 13.50 -12.11
N SER A 109 3.69 12.87 -12.65
CA SER A 109 3.89 12.70 -14.09
C SER A 109 3.29 11.40 -14.65
N ILE A 110 2.97 10.40 -13.82
CA ILE A 110 2.50 9.07 -14.25
C ILE A 110 1.26 9.18 -15.14
N ALA A 111 0.26 9.97 -14.75
CA ALA A 111 -0.96 10.13 -15.55
C ALA A 111 -0.63 10.60 -16.98
N ARG A 112 0.19 11.65 -17.11
CA ARG A 112 0.68 12.14 -18.39
C ARG A 112 1.50 11.10 -19.14
N MET A 113 2.32 10.32 -18.43
CA MET A 113 3.11 9.26 -19.04
C MET A 113 2.22 8.15 -19.62
N LEU A 114 1.16 7.75 -18.91
CA LEU A 114 0.22 6.72 -19.32
C LEU A 114 -0.66 7.15 -20.49
N GLU A 115 -0.93 8.45 -20.63
CA GLU A 115 -1.73 9.03 -21.72
C GLU A 115 -0.96 9.20 -23.04
N LYS A 116 0.38 9.12 -23.03
CA LYS A 116 1.21 9.28 -24.24
C LYS A 116 0.92 8.15 -25.24
N PRO A 117 0.48 8.46 -26.48
CA PRO A 117 0.18 7.42 -27.49
C PRO A 117 1.38 6.52 -27.81
N GLU A 118 2.58 7.09 -27.88
CA GLU A 118 3.82 6.40 -28.26
C GLU A 118 4.59 5.82 -27.06
N ARG A 119 3.99 5.76 -25.87
CA ARG A 119 4.68 5.16 -24.71
C ARG A 119 4.98 3.68 -24.94
N GLY A 120 6.11 3.22 -24.42
CA GLY A 120 6.41 1.80 -24.35
C GLY A 120 5.54 1.06 -23.31
N PRO A 121 5.87 -0.20 -23.01
CA PRO A 121 5.16 -1.00 -22.02
C PRO A 121 5.15 -0.33 -20.65
N PHE A 122 4.00 -0.39 -19.99
CA PHE A 122 3.85 -0.11 -18.56
C PHE A 122 3.74 -1.43 -17.80
N ILE A 123 4.59 -1.60 -16.79
CA ILE A 123 4.57 -2.78 -15.93
C ILE A 123 4.24 -2.36 -14.50
N PHE A 124 3.13 -2.87 -13.99
CA PHE A 124 2.67 -2.59 -12.64
C PHE A 124 2.73 -3.86 -11.80
N PHE A 125 3.45 -3.81 -10.68
CA PHE A 125 3.48 -4.90 -9.72
C PHE A 125 2.47 -4.64 -8.61
N LEU A 126 1.37 -5.40 -8.61
CA LEU A 126 0.49 -5.56 -7.47
C LEU A 126 1.12 -6.62 -6.56
N SER A 127 1.77 -6.21 -5.47
CA SER A 127 2.57 -7.13 -4.66
C SER A 127 2.45 -6.92 -3.15
N GLY A 128 3.06 -7.79 -2.38
CA GLY A 128 3.07 -7.75 -0.91
C GLY A 128 2.04 -8.70 -0.28
N LYS A 129 1.70 -8.41 0.98
CA LYS A 129 0.96 -9.35 1.82
C LYS A 129 -0.56 -9.20 1.79
N LYS A 130 -1.06 -7.96 1.79
CA LYS A 130 -2.47 -7.67 2.08
C LYS A 130 -3.23 -7.13 0.88
N ILE A 131 -4.51 -7.48 0.83
CA ILE A 131 -5.54 -6.88 0.00
C ILE A 131 -6.51 -6.21 0.96
N GLU A 132 -6.50 -4.88 1.05
CA GLU A 132 -7.46 -4.16 1.87
C GLU A 132 -8.84 -4.15 1.19
N THR A 133 -9.89 -4.59 1.90
CA THR A 133 -11.26 -4.60 1.35
C THR A 133 -12.28 -3.79 2.17
N GLN A 134 -11.82 -3.14 3.23
CA GLN A 134 -12.68 -2.35 4.11
C GLN A 134 -13.23 -1.11 3.41
N VAL A 135 -14.48 -0.77 3.73
CA VAL A 135 -15.17 0.40 3.15
C VAL A 135 -14.44 1.69 3.54
N GLY A 136 -14.22 2.56 2.55
CA GLY A 136 -13.57 3.86 2.76
C GLY A 136 -12.04 3.81 2.84
N ILE A 137 -11.43 2.63 2.69
CA ILE A 137 -9.97 2.49 2.58
C ILE A 137 -9.60 2.37 1.10
N THR A 138 -8.80 3.31 0.60
CA THR A 138 -8.13 3.15 -0.70
C THR A 138 -7.20 1.95 -0.61
N SER A 139 -7.47 0.92 -1.40
CA SER A 139 -6.70 -0.31 -1.40
C SER A 139 -5.80 -0.42 -2.62
N LYS A 140 -4.81 -1.30 -2.55
CA LYS A 140 -4.00 -1.62 -3.74
C LYS A 140 -4.88 -2.09 -4.90
N ILE A 141 -5.99 -2.79 -4.62
CA ILE A 141 -6.90 -3.25 -5.65
C ILE A 141 -7.69 -2.11 -6.29
N SER A 142 -8.22 -1.16 -5.50
CA SER A 142 -8.98 -0.05 -6.09
C SER A 142 -8.10 0.77 -7.02
N VAL A 143 -6.87 1.02 -6.61
CA VAL A 143 -5.87 1.73 -7.44
C VAL A 143 -5.48 0.89 -8.65
N THR A 144 -5.30 -0.42 -8.50
CA THR A 144 -5.06 -1.33 -9.64
C THR A 144 -6.19 -1.26 -10.66
N HIS A 145 -7.44 -1.33 -10.21
CA HIS A 145 -8.61 -1.25 -11.07
C HIS A 145 -8.70 0.11 -11.80
N SER A 146 -8.43 1.21 -11.10
CA SER A 146 -8.35 2.55 -11.70
C SER A 146 -7.24 2.64 -12.74
N LEU A 147 -6.04 2.13 -12.42
CA LEU A 147 -4.89 2.08 -13.32
C LEU A 147 -5.15 1.22 -14.55
N LEU A 148 -5.81 0.07 -14.41
CA LEU A 148 -6.21 -0.78 -15.54
C LEU A 148 -7.07 -0.02 -16.55
N GLY A 149 -7.86 0.96 -16.10
CA GLY A 149 -8.59 1.88 -16.98
C GLY A 149 -7.71 2.64 -17.97
N LYS A 150 -6.46 2.92 -17.58
CA LYS A 150 -5.41 3.65 -18.33
C LYS A 150 -4.35 2.73 -18.95
N MET A 151 -4.39 1.44 -18.63
CA MET A 151 -3.53 0.42 -19.25
C MET A 151 -4.10 -0.02 -20.60
N ARG A 152 -3.25 -0.61 -21.44
CA ARG A 152 -3.56 -1.04 -22.81
C ARG A 152 -2.81 -2.30 -23.20
N LYS A 153 -3.14 -2.85 -24.36
CA LYS A 153 -2.39 -3.96 -24.99
C LYS A 153 -0.88 -3.73 -24.96
N GLY A 154 -0.15 -4.71 -24.45
CA GLY A 154 1.30 -4.67 -24.26
C GLY A 154 1.75 -4.19 -22.88
N ASP A 155 0.84 -3.68 -22.06
CA ASP A 155 1.08 -3.48 -20.62
C ASP A 155 0.89 -4.78 -19.85
N ILE A 156 1.50 -4.84 -18.67
CA ILE A 156 1.54 -6.05 -17.84
C ILE A 156 1.24 -5.70 -16.39
N LEU A 157 0.25 -6.38 -15.82
CA LEU A 157 0.00 -6.43 -14.39
C LEU A 157 0.70 -7.66 -13.81
N VAL A 158 1.76 -7.45 -13.03
CA VAL A 158 2.48 -8.51 -12.32
C VAL A 158 1.88 -8.65 -10.92
N VAL A 159 1.31 -9.81 -10.60
CA VAL A 159 0.73 -10.10 -9.29
C VAL A 159 1.65 -11.05 -8.54
N GLN A 160 2.21 -10.58 -7.42
CA GLN A 160 3.28 -11.29 -6.69
C GLN A 160 3.18 -11.09 -5.18
N GLY A 161 4.08 -11.72 -4.41
CA GLY A 161 3.96 -11.77 -2.94
C GLY A 161 2.77 -12.65 -2.51
N ALA A 162 2.33 -12.55 -1.25
CA ALA A 162 1.21 -13.38 -0.78
C ALA A 162 -0.12 -13.07 -1.47
N VAL A 163 -0.27 -11.83 -1.92
CA VAL A 163 -1.33 -11.35 -2.80
C VAL A 163 -1.60 -12.28 -4.01
N THR A 164 -0.57 -12.95 -4.55
CA THR A 164 -0.74 -13.86 -5.69
C THR A 164 -1.63 -15.06 -5.39
N TYR A 165 -1.71 -15.53 -4.13
CA TYR A 165 -2.45 -16.75 -3.80
C TYR A 165 -3.96 -16.52 -3.88
N THR A 166 -4.42 -15.33 -3.48
CA THR A 166 -5.80 -14.91 -3.74
C THR A 166 -6.09 -14.86 -5.24
N PHE A 167 -5.15 -14.36 -6.05
CA PHE A 167 -5.33 -14.27 -7.50
C PHE A 167 -5.33 -15.63 -8.19
N LEU A 168 -4.53 -16.58 -7.72
CA LEU A 168 -4.54 -17.96 -8.24
C LEU A 168 -5.89 -18.65 -7.95
N ILE A 169 -6.44 -18.45 -6.75
CA ILE A 169 -7.79 -18.95 -6.44
C ILE A 169 -8.83 -18.24 -7.31
N ALA A 170 -8.75 -16.92 -7.47
CA ALA A 170 -9.71 -16.17 -8.28
C ALA A 170 -9.65 -16.57 -9.77
N GLU A 171 -8.46 -16.91 -10.28
CA GLU A 171 -8.26 -17.41 -11.64
C GLU A 171 -8.92 -18.78 -11.84
N GLU A 172 -8.73 -19.71 -10.90
CA GLU A 172 -9.35 -21.05 -10.94
C GLU A 172 -10.89 -20.98 -10.91
N TYR A 173 -11.45 -20.02 -10.17
CA TYR A 173 -12.90 -19.82 -10.05
C TYR A 173 -13.45 -18.73 -10.97
N LEU A 174 -12.66 -18.22 -11.92
CA LEU A 174 -13.01 -17.01 -12.67
C LEU A 174 -14.30 -17.17 -13.47
N ASP A 175 -14.50 -18.31 -14.13
CA ASP A 175 -15.71 -18.59 -14.93
C ASP A 175 -16.97 -18.61 -14.05
N VAL A 176 -16.88 -19.24 -12.87
CA VAL A 176 -17.99 -19.29 -11.90
C VAL A 176 -18.29 -17.90 -11.34
N ILE A 177 -17.25 -17.13 -11.03
CA ILE A 177 -17.39 -15.76 -10.54
C ILE A 177 -18.01 -14.86 -11.61
N GLU A 178 -17.61 -15.02 -12.88
CA GLU A 178 -18.15 -14.26 -14.00
C GLU A 178 -19.63 -14.58 -14.25
N GLU A 179 -20.02 -15.85 -14.21
CA GLU A 179 -21.43 -16.26 -14.34
C GLU A 179 -22.30 -15.65 -13.23
N LYS A 180 -21.78 -15.60 -12.01
CA LYS A 180 -22.49 -15.08 -10.82
C LYS A 180 -22.22 -13.61 -10.53
N TRP A 181 -21.58 -12.89 -11.46
CA TRP A 181 -21.05 -11.55 -11.21
C TRP A 181 -22.11 -10.57 -10.69
N GLY A 182 -23.30 -10.55 -11.28
CA GLY A 182 -24.40 -9.68 -10.85
C GLY A 182 -24.89 -9.95 -9.42
N GLU A 183 -24.93 -11.21 -9.00
CA GLU A 183 -25.29 -11.59 -7.62
C GLU A 183 -24.19 -11.20 -6.63
N LEU A 184 -22.94 -11.42 -7.00
CA LEU A 184 -21.77 -11.07 -6.20
C LEU A 184 -21.68 -9.55 -5.99
N GLU A 185 -21.81 -8.75 -7.04
CA GLU A 185 -21.76 -7.28 -6.94
C GLU A 185 -22.91 -6.72 -6.11
N LYS A 186 -24.13 -7.25 -6.30
CA LYS A 186 -25.29 -6.88 -5.47
C LYS A 186 -25.04 -7.21 -4.00
N THR A 187 -24.47 -8.37 -3.72
CA THR A 187 -24.12 -8.80 -2.35
C THR A 187 -23.09 -7.87 -1.73
N VAL A 188 -22.00 -7.56 -2.44
CA VAL A 188 -20.98 -6.60 -1.98
C VAL A 188 -21.61 -5.24 -1.66
N GLY A 189 -22.44 -4.71 -2.56
CA GLY A 189 -23.15 -3.44 -2.37
C GLY A 189 -24.02 -3.42 -1.13
N LEU A 190 -24.88 -4.43 -0.97
CA LEU A 190 -25.80 -4.55 0.17
C LEU A 190 -25.06 -4.60 1.51
N TYR A 191 -23.98 -5.38 1.60
CA TYR A 191 -23.19 -5.44 2.82
C TYR A 191 -22.41 -4.15 3.10
N ASN A 192 -21.88 -3.48 2.07
CA ASN A 192 -21.18 -2.20 2.25
C ASN A 192 -22.12 -1.09 2.74
N GLU A 193 -23.34 -1.03 2.22
CA GLU A 193 -24.39 -0.13 2.72
C GLU A 193 -24.78 -0.48 4.16
N ARG A 194 -24.94 -1.77 4.47
CA ARG A 194 -25.24 -2.25 5.83
C ARG A 194 -24.16 -1.86 6.83
N ILE A 195 -22.88 -2.11 6.50
CA ILE A 195 -21.72 -1.73 7.32
C ILE A 195 -21.74 -0.23 7.62
N THR A 196 -21.90 0.60 6.58
CA THR A 196 -21.91 2.06 6.72
C THR A 196 -23.09 2.54 7.56
N SER A 197 -24.29 2.00 7.31
CA SER A 197 -25.51 2.42 8.00
C SER A 197 -25.53 2.00 9.48
N GLU A 198 -25.06 0.79 9.81
CA GLU A 198 -24.97 0.30 11.18
C GLU A 198 -23.89 1.05 11.97
N ALA A 199 -22.72 1.31 11.37
CA ALA A 199 -21.70 2.17 11.99
C ALA A 199 -22.24 3.57 12.29
N GLY A 200 -23.02 4.15 11.37
CA GLY A 200 -23.70 5.43 11.57
C GLY A 200 -24.74 5.42 12.70
N LYS A 201 -25.51 4.34 12.85
CA LYS A 201 -26.48 4.17 13.96
C LYS A 201 -25.78 4.06 15.31
N LEU A 202 -24.76 3.20 15.41
CA LEU A 202 -24.01 3.00 16.66
C LEU A 202 -23.32 4.30 17.13
N LYS A 203 -22.81 5.11 16.19
CA LYS A 203 -22.29 6.46 16.49
C LYS A 203 -23.36 7.39 17.08
N LYS A 204 -24.59 7.36 16.53
CA LYS A 204 -25.73 8.15 17.05
C LYS A 204 -26.21 7.66 18.43
N GLU A 205 -26.04 6.38 18.72
CA GLU A 205 -26.33 5.76 20.02
C GLU A 205 -25.19 5.96 21.04
N HIS A 206 -24.18 6.78 20.73
CA HIS A 206 -23.02 7.05 21.59
C HIS A 206 -22.26 5.78 22.03
N ARG A 207 -22.27 4.74 21.19
CA ARG A 207 -21.46 3.55 21.42
C ARG A 207 -19.98 3.87 21.28
N ASP A 208 -19.15 3.20 22.06
CA ASP A 208 -17.70 3.36 21.99
C ASP A 208 -17.13 2.87 20.64
N ALA A 209 -15.90 3.30 20.34
CA ALA A 209 -15.22 2.98 19.09
C ALA A 209 -14.95 1.48 18.93
N GLN A 210 -14.79 0.74 20.01
CA GLN A 210 -14.53 -0.70 19.97
C GLN A 210 -15.79 -1.46 19.53
N ALA A 211 -16.95 -1.13 20.09
CA ALA A 211 -18.22 -1.73 19.72
C ALA A 211 -18.57 -1.49 18.24
N ILE A 212 -18.23 -0.31 17.72
CA ILE A 212 -18.39 0.00 16.29
C ILE A 212 -17.46 -0.89 15.45
N ALA A 213 -16.18 -0.95 15.79
CA ALA A 213 -15.19 -1.76 15.08
C ALA A 213 -15.54 -3.27 15.11
N ASP A 214 -16.03 -3.77 16.25
CA ASP A 214 -16.45 -5.16 16.40
C ASP A 214 -17.67 -5.48 15.51
N ASN A 215 -18.63 -4.54 15.41
CA ASN A 215 -19.78 -4.70 14.53
C ASN A 215 -19.37 -4.68 13.05
N GLU A 216 -18.49 -3.75 12.66
CA GLU A 216 -17.93 -3.69 11.30
C GLU A 216 -17.20 -5.00 10.96
N ALA A 217 -16.35 -5.51 11.85
CA ALA A 217 -15.63 -6.77 11.65
C ALA A 217 -16.57 -7.97 11.52
N ARG A 218 -17.66 -8.03 12.31
CA ARG A 218 -18.68 -9.07 12.21
C ARG A 218 -19.36 -9.04 10.83
N LEU A 219 -19.84 -7.88 10.40
CA LEU A 219 -20.50 -7.72 9.11
C LEU A 219 -19.56 -7.99 7.93
N GLN A 220 -18.30 -7.61 8.06
CA GLN A 220 -17.24 -7.87 7.08
C GLN A 220 -17.02 -9.39 6.91
N LYS A 221 -16.99 -10.13 8.02
CA LYS A 221 -16.93 -11.60 7.99
C LYS A 221 -18.19 -12.21 7.37
N GLU A 222 -19.39 -11.76 7.74
CA GLU A 222 -20.65 -12.23 7.16
C GLU A 222 -20.70 -12.02 5.64
N LYS A 223 -20.23 -10.86 5.16
CA LYS A 223 -20.08 -10.57 3.73
C LYS A 223 -19.17 -11.60 3.06
N SER A 224 -17.98 -11.80 3.62
CA SER A 224 -17.00 -12.76 3.09
C SER A 224 -17.58 -14.18 3.03
N ASP A 225 -18.19 -14.65 4.12
CA ASP A 225 -18.80 -15.98 4.20
C ASP A 225 -19.93 -16.14 3.15
N LYS A 226 -20.76 -15.11 2.96
CA LYS A 226 -21.82 -15.14 1.95
C LYS A 226 -21.27 -15.17 0.52
N LEU A 227 -20.22 -14.42 0.23
CA LEU A 227 -19.58 -14.42 -1.08
C LEU A 227 -18.93 -15.79 -1.37
N LYS A 228 -18.30 -16.43 -0.38
CA LYS A 228 -17.79 -17.81 -0.53
C LYS A 228 -18.90 -18.79 -0.88
N GLU A 229 -20.05 -18.69 -0.22
CA GLU A 229 -21.22 -19.53 -0.49
C GLU A 229 -21.69 -19.36 -1.94
N ILE A 230 -21.81 -18.12 -2.43
CA ILE A 230 -22.22 -17.83 -3.81
C ILE A 230 -21.21 -18.43 -4.80
N ILE A 231 -19.90 -18.27 -4.56
CA ILE A 231 -18.84 -18.82 -5.42
C ILE A 231 -18.79 -20.36 -5.37
N GLY A 232 -19.32 -20.98 -4.30
CA GLY A 232 -19.15 -22.41 -4.06
C GLY A 232 -17.74 -22.77 -3.56
N LEU A 233 -17.07 -21.81 -2.92
CA LEU A 233 -15.70 -21.96 -2.45
C LEU A 233 -15.65 -22.64 -1.08
N THR A 234 -14.88 -23.72 -0.99
CA THR A 234 -14.65 -24.44 0.28
C THR A 234 -13.22 -24.21 0.79
N ASP A 235 -13.05 -24.31 2.11
CA ASP A 235 -11.71 -24.18 2.72
C ASP A 235 -10.75 -25.27 2.23
N ASN A 236 -11.26 -26.48 1.99
CA ASN A 236 -10.48 -27.56 1.40
C ASN A 236 -10.08 -27.26 -0.05
N GLY A 237 -10.96 -26.65 -0.84
CA GLY A 237 -10.64 -26.22 -2.21
C GLY A 237 -9.54 -25.15 -2.23
N ILE A 238 -9.60 -24.19 -1.31
CA ILE A 238 -8.53 -23.20 -1.13
C ILE A 238 -7.22 -23.89 -0.75
N THR A 239 -7.22 -24.72 0.29
CA THR A 239 -6.02 -25.41 0.77
C THR A 239 -5.43 -26.36 -0.28
N TYR A 240 -6.26 -26.98 -1.13
CA TYR A 240 -5.78 -27.80 -2.24
C TYR A 240 -4.99 -26.98 -3.26
N LEU A 241 -5.42 -25.76 -3.56
CA LEU A 241 -4.75 -24.90 -4.54
C LEU A 241 -3.46 -24.28 -3.99
N ILE A 242 -3.50 -23.78 -2.74
CA ILE A 242 -2.45 -22.90 -2.22
C ILE A 242 -1.78 -23.42 -0.94
N GLY A 243 -2.11 -24.62 -0.47
CA GLY A 243 -1.61 -25.16 0.79
C GLY A 243 -1.90 -24.21 1.96
N ASN A 244 -0.87 -23.94 2.76
CA ASN A 244 -0.92 -23.02 3.89
C ASN A 244 -0.47 -21.60 3.53
N SER A 245 -0.43 -21.27 2.23
CA SER A 245 -0.03 -19.94 1.78
C SER A 245 -0.94 -18.85 2.34
N PHE A 246 -0.37 -17.66 2.54
CA PHE A 246 -1.07 -16.61 3.25
C PHE A 246 -2.26 -16.07 2.43
N VAL A 247 -3.45 -16.16 3.03
CA VAL A 247 -4.68 -15.48 2.64
C VAL A 247 -5.36 -14.94 3.90
N GLU A 248 -6.14 -13.86 3.76
CA GLU A 248 -6.94 -13.34 4.87
C GLU A 248 -8.28 -14.08 4.92
N TRP A 249 -8.32 -15.19 5.66
CA TRP A 249 -9.49 -16.08 5.73
C TRP A 249 -10.80 -15.37 6.10
N LYS A 250 -10.72 -14.29 6.91
CA LYS A 250 -11.91 -13.52 7.31
C LYS A 250 -12.53 -12.72 6.17
N GLU A 251 -11.74 -12.39 5.14
CA GLU A 251 -12.12 -11.49 4.04
C GLU A 251 -12.01 -12.18 2.65
N ILE A 252 -11.64 -13.46 2.61
CA ILE A 252 -11.30 -14.16 1.36
C ILE A 252 -12.42 -14.11 0.30
N GLY A 253 -13.69 -14.21 0.70
CA GLY A 253 -14.81 -14.14 -0.26
C GLY A 253 -14.85 -12.82 -1.02
N GLU A 254 -14.65 -11.69 -0.32
CA GLU A 254 -14.59 -10.38 -0.97
C GLU A 254 -13.28 -10.18 -1.74
N GLN A 255 -12.16 -10.63 -1.19
CA GLN A 255 -10.87 -10.54 -1.87
C GLN A 255 -10.87 -11.26 -3.22
N LEU A 256 -11.58 -12.38 -3.35
CA LEU A 256 -11.72 -13.09 -4.63
C LEU A 256 -12.60 -12.35 -5.62
N VAL A 257 -13.72 -11.77 -5.19
CA VAL A 257 -14.54 -10.91 -6.07
C VAL A 257 -13.71 -9.74 -6.59
N PHE A 258 -12.88 -9.16 -5.73
CA PHE A 258 -12.01 -8.04 -6.06
C PHE A 258 -10.86 -8.45 -7.00
N ALA A 259 -10.23 -9.60 -6.79
CA ALA A 259 -9.22 -10.15 -7.70
C ALA A 259 -9.84 -10.51 -9.07
N ALA A 260 -11.02 -11.12 -9.09
CA ALA A 260 -11.76 -11.40 -10.32
C ALA A 260 -12.11 -10.11 -11.07
N ARG A 261 -12.52 -9.04 -10.36
CA ARG A 261 -12.72 -7.71 -10.98
C ARG A 261 -11.49 -7.25 -11.75
N VAL A 262 -10.31 -7.43 -11.18
CA VAL A 262 -9.03 -7.07 -11.79
C VAL A 262 -8.77 -7.91 -13.04
N TYR A 263 -9.01 -9.23 -13.00
CA TYR A 263 -8.89 -10.09 -14.19
C TYR A 263 -9.86 -9.69 -15.30
N LEU A 264 -11.15 -9.52 -14.98
CA LEU A 264 -12.17 -9.13 -15.95
C LEU A 264 -11.83 -7.79 -16.61
N LYS A 265 -11.38 -6.82 -15.82
CA LYS A 265 -10.97 -5.51 -16.34
C LYS A 265 -9.68 -5.56 -17.15
N ALA A 266 -8.71 -6.38 -16.75
CA ALA A 266 -7.49 -6.60 -17.53
C ALA A 266 -7.80 -7.26 -18.89
N ARG A 267 -8.71 -8.25 -18.92
CA ARG A 267 -9.19 -8.89 -20.15
C ARG A 267 -9.89 -7.90 -21.07
N GLU A 268 -10.75 -7.02 -20.54
CA GLU A 268 -11.38 -5.93 -21.30
C GLU A 268 -10.35 -4.99 -21.96
N LYS A 269 -9.22 -4.78 -21.28
CA LYS A 269 -8.15 -3.83 -21.68
C LYS A 269 -7.03 -4.47 -22.48
N ASP A 270 -7.10 -5.78 -22.74
CA ASP A 270 -6.04 -6.59 -23.36
C ASP A 270 -4.69 -6.47 -22.62
N VAL A 271 -4.77 -6.33 -21.29
CA VAL A 271 -3.62 -6.25 -20.38
C VAL A 271 -3.27 -7.65 -19.91
N ALA A 272 -2.00 -8.03 -20.04
CA ALA A 272 -1.55 -9.32 -19.54
C ALA A 272 -1.49 -9.29 -18.00
N VAL A 273 -2.06 -10.31 -17.35
CA VAL A 273 -1.90 -10.54 -15.91
C VAL A 273 -0.92 -11.69 -15.72
N LEU A 274 0.13 -11.47 -14.92
CA LEU A 274 1.17 -12.46 -14.64
C LEU A 274 1.12 -12.82 -13.15
N THR A 275 0.69 -14.05 -12.87
CA THR A 275 0.76 -14.73 -11.58
C THR A 275 1.93 -15.73 -11.55
N ASN A 276 2.09 -16.47 -10.44
CA ASN A 276 3.10 -17.52 -10.31
C ASN A 276 2.76 -18.74 -11.17
N ALA A 277 3.67 -19.10 -12.08
CA ALA A 277 3.67 -20.40 -12.77
C ALA A 277 4.41 -21.48 -11.96
N ASP A 278 5.30 -21.05 -11.07
CA ASP A 278 6.05 -21.86 -10.12
C ASP A 278 6.35 -21.04 -8.85
N HIS A 279 6.68 -21.74 -7.77
CA HIS A 279 6.81 -21.20 -6.44
C HIS A 279 8.10 -21.69 -5.78
N ILE A 280 8.60 -20.89 -4.85
CA ILE A 280 9.42 -21.41 -3.75
C ILE A 280 8.49 -21.60 -2.57
N ILE A 281 8.47 -22.80 -2.02
CA ILE A 281 7.63 -23.19 -0.88
C ILE A 281 8.47 -23.53 0.34
N THR A 282 7.88 -23.38 1.52
CA THR A 282 8.46 -23.78 2.80
C THR A 282 7.43 -24.48 3.69
N ASN A 283 7.90 -25.23 4.68
CA ASN A 283 7.08 -25.95 5.66
C ASN A 283 6.92 -25.18 7.01
N LYS A 284 7.43 -23.95 7.11
CA LYS A 284 7.36 -23.13 8.32
C LYS A 284 6.95 -21.70 8.00
N PHE A 285 6.14 -21.10 8.88
CA PHE A 285 5.79 -19.70 8.75
C PHE A 285 6.98 -18.79 9.09
N PRO A 286 7.19 -17.71 8.32
CA PRO A 286 8.16 -16.69 8.68
C PRO A 286 7.69 -15.87 9.89
N ASP A 287 8.64 -15.25 10.58
CA ASP A 287 8.36 -14.24 11.59
C ASP A 287 7.77 -12.95 10.99
N LYS A 288 7.46 -11.98 11.84
CA LYS A 288 6.89 -10.69 11.40
C LYS A 288 7.84 -9.85 10.53
N TYR A 289 9.12 -10.20 10.46
CA TYR A 289 10.14 -9.55 9.63
C TYR A 289 10.45 -10.36 8.35
N GLY A 290 9.73 -11.46 8.11
CA GLY A 290 9.90 -12.28 6.93
C GLY A 290 11.05 -13.29 7.01
N ASN A 291 11.65 -13.51 8.19
CA ASN A 291 12.69 -14.53 8.36
C ASN A 291 12.08 -15.88 8.72
N LEU A 292 12.57 -16.96 8.12
CA LEU A 292 12.13 -18.32 8.38
C LEU A 292 12.90 -18.92 9.58
N PRO A 293 12.32 -19.87 10.31
CA PRO A 293 13.04 -20.66 11.30
C PRO A 293 14.28 -21.37 10.73
N ALA A 294 15.26 -21.68 11.58
CA ALA A 294 16.50 -22.33 11.14
C ALA A 294 16.27 -23.75 10.56
N ASP A 295 15.25 -24.45 11.08
CA ASP A 295 14.82 -25.78 10.63
C ASP A 295 13.82 -25.76 9.46
N ALA A 296 13.53 -24.58 8.89
CA ALA A 296 12.64 -24.46 7.75
C ALA A 296 13.27 -25.03 6.46
N GLU A 297 12.51 -25.85 5.75
CA GLU A 297 12.88 -26.37 4.43
C GLU A 297 12.42 -25.42 3.32
N LEU A 298 13.17 -25.37 2.21
CA LEU A 298 12.83 -24.63 0.99
C LEU A 298 12.89 -25.56 -0.22
N LYS A 299 11.88 -25.50 -1.10
CA LYS A 299 11.80 -26.30 -2.33
C LYS A 299 11.18 -25.50 -3.47
N GLU A 300 11.57 -25.80 -4.71
CA GLU A 300 10.83 -25.34 -5.90
C GLU A 300 9.60 -26.22 -6.11
N PHE A 301 8.51 -25.61 -6.57
CA PHE A 301 7.25 -26.31 -6.79
C PHE A 301 6.45 -25.69 -7.94
N GLU A 302 5.89 -26.52 -8.82
CA GLU A 302 5.11 -26.07 -9.99
C GLU A 302 3.67 -25.71 -9.58
N ALA A 303 3.14 -24.59 -10.06
CA ALA A 303 1.80 -24.11 -9.69
C ALA A 303 0.68 -25.08 -10.12
N VAL A 304 0.83 -25.73 -11.28
CA VAL A 304 -0.16 -26.65 -11.86
C VAL A 304 -0.54 -27.85 -10.98
N ASN A 305 0.26 -28.14 -9.95
CA ASN A 305 0.02 -29.26 -9.05
C ASN A 305 -0.69 -28.88 -7.74
N GLY A 306 -0.94 -27.58 -7.50
CA GLY A 306 -1.41 -27.07 -6.21
C GLY A 306 -0.34 -27.19 -5.12
N ILE A 307 -0.18 -26.17 -4.28
CA ILE A 307 0.84 -26.22 -3.21
C ILE A 307 0.43 -27.28 -2.17
N PRO A 308 1.32 -28.21 -1.77
CA PRO A 308 0.96 -29.28 -0.84
C PRO A 308 0.51 -28.74 0.53
N GLU A 309 -0.43 -29.44 1.17
CA GLU A 309 -0.85 -29.13 2.53
C GLU A 309 0.34 -29.15 3.51
N GLY A 310 0.38 -28.20 4.43
CA GLY A 310 1.51 -27.98 5.34
C GLY A 310 2.65 -27.16 4.73
N TRP A 311 2.62 -26.89 3.42
CA TRP A 311 3.57 -26.02 2.74
C TRP A 311 2.93 -24.69 2.37
N LEU A 312 3.72 -23.63 2.32
CA LEU A 312 3.30 -22.30 1.94
C LEU A 312 4.29 -21.69 0.96
N GLY A 313 3.78 -21.00 -0.06
CA GLY A 313 4.61 -20.30 -1.01
C GLY A 313 5.13 -18.97 -0.45
N VAL A 314 6.41 -18.69 -0.66
CA VAL A 314 7.14 -17.58 -0.05
C VAL A 314 7.86 -16.67 -1.05
N ALA A 315 7.97 -17.11 -2.30
CA ALA A 315 8.51 -16.34 -3.42
C ALA A 315 8.06 -16.96 -4.76
N PRO A 316 8.12 -16.21 -5.88
CA PRO A 316 8.06 -16.80 -7.20
C PRO A 316 9.19 -17.80 -7.41
N GLY A 317 8.90 -18.90 -8.12
CA GLY A 317 9.89 -19.86 -8.57
C GLY A 317 10.76 -19.32 -9.71
N ILE A 318 11.70 -20.14 -10.17
CA ILE A 318 12.73 -19.75 -11.12
C ILE A 318 12.15 -19.42 -12.51
N LYS A 319 11.09 -20.10 -12.95
CA LYS A 319 10.43 -19.83 -14.24
C LYS A 319 9.72 -18.50 -14.19
N THR A 320 8.94 -18.27 -13.13
CA THR A 320 8.18 -17.04 -12.91
C THR A 320 9.11 -15.84 -12.84
N ILE A 321 10.16 -15.89 -12.02
CA ILE A 321 11.07 -14.75 -11.90
C ILE A 321 11.80 -14.44 -13.21
N ARG A 322 12.11 -15.45 -14.05
CA ARG A 322 12.70 -15.22 -15.37
C ARG A 322 11.74 -14.47 -16.30
N ILE A 323 10.46 -14.85 -16.31
CA ILE A 323 9.45 -14.17 -17.13
C ILE A 323 9.25 -12.73 -16.63
N ILE A 324 9.15 -12.54 -15.31
CA ILE A 324 9.05 -11.20 -14.70
C ILE A 324 10.25 -10.33 -15.09
N CYS A 325 11.47 -10.84 -14.94
CA CYS A 325 12.70 -10.10 -15.25
C CYS A 325 12.74 -9.67 -16.72
N LYS A 326 12.47 -10.60 -17.65
CA LYS A 326 12.43 -10.32 -19.09
C LYS A 326 11.44 -9.21 -19.44
N ASN A 327 10.25 -9.23 -18.82
CA ASN A 327 9.26 -8.18 -19.03
C ASN A 327 9.73 -6.86 -18.41
N ALA A 328 10.23 -6.89 -17.17
CA ALA A 328 10.75 -5.71 -16.47
C ALA A 328 11.81 -4.95 -17.28
N GLU A 329 12.72 -5.64 -17.98
CA GLU A 329 13.73 -5.03 -18.86
C GLU A 329 13.12 -4.20 -20.01
N SER A 330 11.91 -4.55 -20.47
CA SER A 330 11.23 -3.87 -21.58
C SER A 330 10.36 -2.69 -21.16
N ALA A 331 10.25 -2.42 -19.85
CA ALA A 331 9.39 -1.37 -19.33
C ALA A 331 9.86 0.02 -19.78
N SER A 332 8.92 0.88 -20.17
CA SER A 332 9.13 2.34 -20.25
C SER A 332 8.68 3.06 -18.97
N LEU A 333 7.75 2.44 -18.25
CA LEU A 333 7.31 2.81 -16.92
C LEU A 333 7.16 1.53 -16.10
N LEU A 334 7.71 1.51 -14.90
CA LEU A 334 7.59 0.38 -13.98
C LEU A 334 7.24 0.89 -12.59
N ILE A 335 6.22 0.31 -11.95
CA ILE A 335 5.87 0.59 -10.57
C ILE A 335 5.90 -0.71 -9.78
N LEU A 336 6.82 -0.82 -8.82
CA LEU A 336 6.90 -1.91 -7.85
C LEU A 336 6.11 -1.54 -6.58
N ALA A 337 4.88 -2.03 -6.43
CA ALA A 337 4.02 -1.71 -5.29
C ALA A 337 3.86 -2.89 -4.30
N GLY A 338 4.98 -3.32 -3.73
CA GLY A 338 5.06 -4.31 -2.66
C GLY A 338 6.19 -5.32 -2.88
N PRO A 339 6.65 -6.02 -1.83
CA PRO A 339 7.60 -7.12 -1.97
C PRO A 339 7.01 -8.29 -2.78
N ILE A 340 7.84 -8.90 -3.63
CA ILE A 340 7.45 -10.10 -4.40
C ILE A 340 7.73 -11.42 -3.66
N SER A 341 8.47 -11.36 -2.55
CA SER A 341 8.82 -12.48 -1.68
C SER A 341 8.86 -12.04 -0.22
N ILE A 342 8.98 -13.01 0.70
CA ILE A 342 9.46 -12.72 2.07
C ILE A 342 10.94 -12.31 2.04
N GLU A 343 11.45 -11.81 3.16
CA GLU A 343 12.79 -11.20 3.23
C GLU A 343 13.90 -12.15 3.73
N ASP A 344 13.63 -13.44 3.88
CA ASP A 344 14.63 -14.42 4.31
C ASP A 344 15.80 -14.50 3.32
N GLU A 345 17.03 -14.44 3.84
CA GLU A 345 18.25 -14.42 3.03
C GLU A 345 18.51 -15.71 2.26
N ARG A 346 18.00 -16.86 2.74
CA ARG A 346 18.14 -18.14 2.05
C ARG A 346 17.40 -18.13 0.72
N LEU A 347 16.33 -17.35 0.58
CA LEU A 347 15.65 -17.20 -0.71
C LEU A 347 16.57 -16.54 -1.75
N GLU A 348 17.30 -15.50 -1.35
CA GLU A 348 18.25 -14.88 -2.27
C GLU A 348 19.43 -15.79 -2.61
N GLN A 349 19.86 -16.63 -1.68
CA GLN A 349 20.89 -17.63 -1.95
C GLN A 349 20.38 -18.72 -2.92
N PHE A 350 19.12 -19.10 -2.76
CA PHE A 350 18.48 -20.18 -3.51
C PHE A 350 18.11 -19.76 -4.95
N SER A 351 17.33 -18.68 -5.12
CA SER A 351 16.77 -18.27 -6.43
C SER A 351 17.26 -16.91 -6.93
N ARG A 352 17.87 -16.10 -6.05
CA ARG A 352 18.27 -14.70 -6.32
C ARG A 352 17.10 -13.82 -6.77
N THR A 353 15.92 -14.03 -6.18
CA THR A 353 14.65 -13.43 -6.62
C THR A 353 14.71 -11.90 -6.74
N ASN A 354 15.01 -11.20 -5.66
CA ASN A 354 15.01 -9.73 -5.63
C ASN A 354 16.21 -9.16 -6.39
N ARG A 355 17.40 -9.77 -6.26
CA ARG A 355 18.59 -9.26 -6.98
C ARG A 355 18.44 -9.33 -8.49
N LYS A 356 17.84 -10.40 -9.03
CA LYS A 356 17.56 -10.52 -10.48
C LYS A 356 16.53 -9.49 -10.94
N LEU A 357 15.47 -9.29 -10.16
CA LEU A 357 14.47 -8.27 -10.45
C LEU A 357 15.12 -6.87 -10.49
N PHE A 358 15.91 -6.51 -9.46
CA PHE A 358 16.54 -5.19 -9.40
C PHE A 358 17.55 -4.97 -10.51
N ALA A 359 18.30 -6.00 -10.93
CA ALA A 359 19.16 -5.90 -12.12
C ALA A 359 18.35 -5.62 -13.40
N SER A 360 17.20 -6.25 -13.56
CA SER A 360 16.31 -6.07 -14.71
C SER A 360 15.67 -4.68 -14.72
N ILE A 361 15.22 -4.20 -13.55
CA ILE A 361 14.69 -2.84 -13.38
C ILE A 361 15.79 -1.81 -13.64
N ALA A 362 17.02 -2.02 -13.16
CA ALA A 362 18.16 -1.14 -13.43
C ALA A 362 18.48 -1.08 -14.92
N LYS A 363 18.38 -2.20 -15.64
CA LYS A 363 18.52 -2.25 -17.10
C LYS A 363 17.45 -1.39 -17.78
N ALA A 364 16.17 -1.58 -17.45
CA ALA A 364 15.09 -0.75 -17.98
C ALA A 364 15.31 0.75 -17.70
N LYS A 365 15.70 1.11 -16.48
CA LYS A 365 16.05 2.49 -16.10
C LYS A 365 17.19 3.03 -16.96
N SER A 366 18.24 2.24 -17.21
CA SER A 366 19.36 2.65 -18.07
C SER A 366 18.94 2.86 -19.53
N ASP A 367 17.87 2.19 -19.97
CA ASP A 367 17.26 2.35 -21.30
C ASP A 367 16.20 3.48 -21.33
N GLY A 368 16.09 4.27 -20.26
CA GLY A 368 15.24 5.46 -20.18
C GLY A 368 13.90 5.25 -19.48
N ALA A 369 13.65 4.09 -18.88
CA ALA A 369 12.43 3.85 -18.13
C ALA A 369 12.35 4.72 -16.87
N VAL A 370 11.14 5.13 -16.51
CA VAL A 370 10.85 5.63 -15.15
C VAL A 370 10.49 4.44 -14.27
N THR A 371 11.26 4.19 -13.22
CA THR A 371 11.07 3.05 -12.31
C THR A 371 10.79 3.53 -10.89
N ILE A 372 9.69 3.07 -10.31
CA ILE A 372 9.15 3.59 -9.06
C ILE A 372 9.01 2.45 -8.05
N GLY A 373 9.65 2.58 -6.89
CA GLY A 373 9.39 1.71 -5.74
C GLY A 373 8.37 2.38 -4.82
N ALA A 374 7.25 1.73 -4.52
CA ALA A 374 6.17 2.30 -3.73
C ALA A 374 5.88 1.49 -2.46
N GLY A 375 6.05 2.16 -1.31
CA GLY A 375 5.68 1.65 0.02
C GLY A 375 6.85 1.26 0.91
N GLY A 376 6.62 1.33 2.22
CA GLY A 376 7.65 1.08 3.24
C GLY A 376 8.32 -0.28 3.13
N ASP A 377 7.55 -1.36 3.00
CA ASP A 377 8.08 -2.72 2.85
C ASP A 377 8.87 -2.87 1.53
N THR A 378 8.40 -2.23 0.45
CA THR A 378 9.12 -2.18 -0.83
C THR A 378 10.45 -1.43 -0.67
N ALA A 379 10.45 -0.28 0.02
CA ALA A 379 11.66 0.48 0.27
C ALA A 379 12.65 -0.29 1.16
N ALA A 380 12.16 -1.06 2.14
CA ALA A 380 12.96 -1.90 3.00
C ALA A 380 13.65 -3.02 2.20
N ILE A 381 12.91 -3.76 1.36
CA ILE A 381 13.49 -4.85 0.55
C ILE A 381 14.48 -4.32 -0.50
N ILE A 382 14.21 -3.15 -1.09
CA ILE A 382 15.15 -2.49 -2.00
C ILE A 382 16.48 -2.20 -1.29
N ARG A 383 16.45 -1.57 -0.11
CA ARG A 383 17.65 -1.24 0.67
C ARG A 383 18.38 -2.49 1.15
N ARG A 384 17.64 -3.49 1.65
CA ARG A 384 18.20 -4.76 2.15
C ARG A 384 19.05 -5.45 1.08
N TRP A 385 18.64 -5.38 -0.17
CA TRP A 385 19.33 -5.99 -1.30
C TRP A 385 20.10 -5.02 -2.19
N LYS A 386 20.35 -3.79 -1.71
CA LYS A 386 21.14 -2.76 -2.40
C LYS A 386 20.66 -2.45 -3.81
N GLY A 387 19.34 -2.39 -3.99
CA GLY A 387 18.67 -2.18 -5.27
C GLY A 387 18.33 -0.73 -5.59
N GLU A 388 18.77 0.24 -4.77
CA GLU A 388 18.35 1.64 -4.87
C GLU A 388 18.63 2.23 -6.26
N ASP A 389 19.77 1.90 -6.86
CA ASP A 389 20.16 2.37 -8.18
C ASP A 389 19.23 1.92 -9.30
N ALA A 390 18.43 0.86 -9.08
CA ALA A 390 17.44 0.39 -10.04
C ALA A 390 16.24 1.34 -10.16
N PHE A 391 15.98 2.20 -9.17
CA PHE A 391 14.78 3.02 -9.11
C PHE A 391 15.07 4.48 -9.44
N THR A 392 14.19 5.10 -10.24
CA THR A 392 14.17 6.56 -10.45
C THR A 392 13.72 7.27 -9.18
N VAL A 393 12.75 6.71 -8.47
CA VAL A 393 12.30 7.22 -7.18
C VAL A 393 11.80 6.09 -6.28
N ILE A 394 12.05 6.20 -4.98
CA ILE A 394 11.57 5.28 -3.95
C ILE A 394 10.74 6.05 -2.95
N SER A 395 9.43 5.81 -3.01
CA SER A 395 8.43 6.29 -2.08
C SER A 395 8.36 5.36 -0.86
N ASN A 396 8.36 5.95 0.34
CA ASN A 396 8.10 5.18 1.56
C ASN A 396 6.59 5.14 1.90
N ALA A 397 5.78 5.98 1.25
CA ALA A 397 4.35 6.00 1.47
C ALA A 397 3.64 4.96 0.59
N GLY A 398 3.15 3.88 1.19
CA GLY A 398 2.41 2.86 0.45
C GLY A 398 1.08 3.39 -0.09
N GLY A 399 0.08 3.50 0.78
CA GLY A 399 -1.26 3.96 0.41
C GLY A 399 -1.28 5.37 -0.19
N ALA A 400 -0.54 6.32 0.40
CA ALA A 400 -0.53 7.70 -0.09
C ALA A 400 0.01 7.80 -1.52
N THR A 401 1.05 7.06 -1.89
CA THR A 401 1.55 7.04 -3.28
C THR A 401 0.54 6.47 -4.24
N LEU A 402 -0.13 5.38 -3.87
CA LEU A 402 -1.15 4.79 -4.71
C LEU A 402 -2.36 5.73 -4.88
N GLU A 403 -2.75 6.42 -3.82
CA GLU A 403 -3.79 7.44 -3.86
C GLU A 403 -3.36 8.68 -4.68
N LEU A 404 -2.09 9.09 -4.61
CA LEU A 404 -1.53 10.15 -5.45
C LEU A 404 -1.52 9.75 -6.93
N ILE A 405 -1.21 8.50 -7.25
CA ILE A 405 -1.27 7.95 -8.61
C ILE A 405 -2.72 8.00 -9.13
N GLU A 406 -3.68 7.66 -8.29
CA GLU A 406 -5.10 7.63 -8.63
C GLU A 406 -5.69 9.03 -8.80
N LYS A 407 -5.47 9.92 -7.82
CA LYS A 407 -6.12 11.24 -7.72
C LYS A 407 -5.33 12.37 -8.34
N GLY A 408 -4.02 12.21 -8.54
CA GLY A 408 -3.11 13.22 -9.07
C GLY A 408 -2.67 14.29 -8.05
N THR A 409 -3.38 14.44 -6.93
CA THR A 409 -3.00 15.29 -5.80
C THR A 409 -3.53 14.71 -4.49
N LEU A 410 -3.07 15.26 -3.36
CA LEU A 410 -3.49 14.88 -2.01
C LEU A 410 -3.67 16.13 -1.13
N PRO A 411 -4.49 16.08 -0.07
CA PRO A 411 -4.78 17.23 0.79
C PRO A 411 -3.54 18.01 1.26
N GLY A 412 -2.49 17.32 1.70
CA GLY A 412 -1.24 17.96 2.13
C GLY A 412 -0.42 18.56 0.98
N ILE A 413 -0.51 18.02 -0.24
CA ILE A 413 0.11 18.59 -1.44
C ILE A 413 -0.61 19.89 -1.79
N GLU A 414 -1.94 19.85 -1.88
CA GLU A 414 -2.75 21.03 -2.16
C GLU A 414 -2.53 22.14 -1.14
N ALA A 415 -2.40 21.80 0.15
CA ALA A 415 -2.19 22.78 1.22
C ALA A 415 -0.89 23.56 1.02
N VAL A 416 0.18 22.90 0.57
CA VAL A 416 1.46 23.54 0.26
C VAL A 416 1.38 24.30 -1.06
N GLU A 417 0.79 23.72 -2.11
CA GLU A 417 0.67 24.37 -3.42
C GLU A 417 -0.16 25.66 -3.36
N LYS A 418 -1.26 25.68 -2.60
CA LYS A 418 -2.09 26.88 -2.36
C LYS A 418 -1.33 28.00 -1.66
N CYS A 419 -0.25 27.70 -0.93
CA CYS A 419 0.58 28.73 -0.31
C CYS A 419 1.54 29.41 -1.30
N ASN A 420 1.80 28.78 -2.44
CA ASN A 420 2.76 29.20 -3.47
C ASN A 420 2.10 29.84 -4.70
N GLN A 421 0.77 29.86 -4.74
CA GLN A 421 -0.05 30.65 -5.65
C GLN A 421 -0.27 32.05 -5.05
#